data_AF-A0A7V8AEY6-F1
#
_entry.id   AF-A0A7V8AEY6-F1
#
_cell.length_a   1.000
_cell.length_b   1.000
_cell.length_c   1.000
_cell.angle_alpha   90.00
_cell.angle_beta   90.00
_cell.angle_gamma   90.00
#
_symmetry.space_group_name_H-M   'P 1'
#
loop_
_entity.id
_entity.type
_entity.pdbx_description
1 polymer ?
#
loop_
_entity_poly.entity_id
_entity_poly.type
_entity_poly.pdbx_seq_one_letter_code
_entity_poly.pdbx_strand_id
1 'polypeptide(L)'
;MKLYPTSFHPDGLRNTPWFEVRGGEVYTTAFNPAGLQPMPWFTIRGDEFYPTPYHPDGLKPTSYFRMRGGQVYTTQFHPAGLQAMPWFEVR
;
A
#
# COMPACT_ATOMS: atom_id res chain seq x y z
N MET A 1 1.51 -7.03 10.50
CA MET A 1 0.58 -7.33 9.37
C MET A 1 1.33 -7.13 8.07
N LYS A 2 1.14 -7.97 7.06
CA LYS A 2 1.84 -7.85 5.77
C LYS A 2 0.86 -7.72 4.61
N LEU A 3 1.24 -6.98 3.57
CA LEU A 3 0.42 -6.76 2.37
C LEU A 3 1.06 -7.47 1.18
N TYR A 4 0.29 -8.34 0.53
CA TYR A 4 0.70 -9.14 -0.62
C TYR A 4 -0.06 -8.66 -1.85
N PRO A 5 0.61 -8.46 -3.00
CA PRO A 5 -0.09 -8.06 -4.21
C PRO A 5 -1.01 -9.21 -4.67
N THR A 6 -2.24 -8.88 -5.03
CA THR A 6 -3.21 -9.86 -5.55
C THR A 6 -2.97 -10.11 -7.04
N SER A 7 -3.75 -11.02 -7.65
CA SER A 7 -3.78 -11.20 -9.11
C SER A 7 -4.30 -9.97 -9.88
N PHE A 8 -4.91 -9.00 -9.19
CA PHE A 8 -5.44 -7.78 -9.80
C PHE A 8 -4.50 -6.57 -9.68
N HIS A 9 -3.37 -6.73 -8.98
CA HIS A 9 -2.31 -5.73 -8.99
C HIS A 9 -1.75 -5.59 -10.42
N PRO A 10 -1.43 -4.38 -10.93
CA PRO A 10 -0.89 -4.19 -12.28
C PRO A 10 0.35 -5.03 -12.61
N ASP A 11 1.20 -5.25 -11.60
CA ASP A 11 2.42 -6.08 -11.70
C ASP A 11 2.19 -7.60 -11.47
N GLY A 12 0.93 -7.98 -11.26
CA GLY A 12 0.48 -9.35 -11.04
C GLY A 12 0.70 -9.90 -9.64
N LEU A 13 0.23 -11.13 -9.43
CA LEU A 13 0.30 -11.85 -8.16
C LEU A 13 1.75 -12.12 -7.72
N ARG A 14 2.03 -11.99 -6.43
CA ARG A 14 3.26 -12.50 -5.79
C ARG A 14 2.95 -13.13 -4.44
N ASN A 15 3.67 -14.21 -4.13
CA ASN A 15 3.60 -14.89 -2.83
C ASN A 15 4.53 -14.28 -1.77
N THR A 16 5.09 -13.10 -2.04
CA THR A 16 5.95 -12.35 -1.13
C THR A 16 5.31 -11.00 -0.78
N PRO A 17 5.46 -10.54 0.48
CA PRO A 17 4.83 -9.31 0.93
C PRO A 17 5.55 -8.11 0.33
N TRP A 18 4.83 -7.14 -0.21
CA TRP A 18 5.43 -5.90 -0.71
C TRP A 18 5.52 -4.83 0.36
N PHE A 19 4.63 -4.90 1.34
CA PHE A 19 4.63 -3.99 2.47
C PHE A 19 4.47 -4.73 3.79
N GLU A 20 4.97 -4.11 4.84
CA GLU A 20 4.77 -4.50 6.22
C GLU A 20 4.23 -3.33 7.01
N VAL A 21 3.16 -3.57 7.78
CA VAL A 21 2.56 -2.58 8.66
C VAL A 21 3.09 -2.77 10.08
N ARG A 22 3.67 -1.71 10.62
CA ARG A 22 4.29 -1.63 11.95
C ARG A 22 3.81 -0.36 12.65
N GLY A 23 3.08 -0.49 13.76
CA GLY A 23 2.66 0.67 14.56
C GLY A 23 1.82 1.71 13.82
N GLY A 24 1.02 1.31 12.82
CA GLY A 24 0.23 2.23 11.98
C GLY A 24 1.00 2.82 10.79
N GLU A 25 2.28 2.50 10.63
CA GLU A 25 3.10 2.92 9.51
C GLU A 25 3.33 1.75 8.54
N VAL A 26 3.44 2.04 7.24
CA VAL A 26 3.59 1.04 6.17
C VAL A 26 4.95 1.17 5.52
N TYR A 27 5.78 0.14 5.68
CA TYR A 27 7.14 0.08 5.17
C TYR A 27 7.20 -0.85 3.97
N THR A 28 8.04 -0.55 2.99
CA THR A 28 8.36 -1.53 1.94
C THR A 28 9.17 -2.68 2.53
N THR A 29 9.06 -3.87 1.92
CA THR A 29 9.94 -5.00 2.23
C THR A 29 11.04 -5.13 1.18
N ALA A 30 11.98 -6.07 1.38
CA ALA A 30 12.96 -6.43 0.36
C ALA A 30 12.36 -7.02 -0.94
N PHE A 31 11.09 -7.43 -0.93
CA PHE A 31 10.39 -7.97 -2.10
C PHE A 31 9.54 -6.94 -2.84
N ASN A 32 9.44 -5.72 -2.32
CA ASN A 32 8.82 -4.62 -3.03
C ASN A 32 9.64 -4.29 -4.29
N PRO A 33 9.03 -3.97 -5.45
CA PRO A 33 9.76 -3.58 -6.66
C PRO A 33 10.70 -2.37 -6.47
N ALA A 34 10.40 -1.48 -5.54
CA ALA A 34 11.24 -0.34 -5.18
C ALA A 34 12.32 -0.67 -4.12
N GLY A 35 12.41 -1.93 -3.70
CA GLY A 35 13.32 -2.41 -2.67
C GLY A 35 12.92 -2.00 -1.24
N LEU A 36 13.75 -2.44 -0.28
CA LEU A 36 13.59 -2.14 1.13
C LEU A 36 13.97 -0.68 1.41
N GLN A 37 13.05 0.07 2.03
CA GLN A 37 13.26 1.46 2.43
C GLN A 37 13.25 1.59 3.95
N PRO A 38 14.12 2.43 4.54
CA PRO A 38 14.20 2.60 5.99
C PRO A 38 13.04 3.41 6.56
N MET A 39 12.40 4.24 5.73
CA MET A 39 11.30 5.12 6.12
C MET A 39 9.96 4.61 5.59
N PRO A 40 8.86 4.85 6.32
CA PRO A 40 7.54 4.37 5.91
C PRO A 40 7.03 5.17 4.72
N TRP A 41 6.39 4.49 3.80
CA TRP A 41 5.76 5.08 2.61
C TRP A 41 4.36 5.59 2.89
N PHE A 42 3.63 4.96 3.81
CA PHE A 42 2.30 5.39 4.19
C PHE A 42 2.13 5.42 5.71
N THR A 43 1.28 6.32 6.17
CA THR A 43 0.71 6.30 7.52
C THR A 43 -0.76 5.90 7.43
N ILE A 44 -1.23 5.08 8.37
CA ILE A 44 -2.61 4.59 8.42
C ILE A 44 -3.42 5.49 9.35
N ARG A 45 -4.53 6.03 8.84
CA ARG A 45 -5.49 6.82 9.61
C ARG A 45 -6.88 6.21 9.42
N GLY A 46 -7.38 5.53 10.45
CA GLY A 46 -8.60 4.73 10.32
C GLY A 46 -8.36 3.54 9.39
N ASP A 47 -9.11 3.48 8.28
CA ASP A 47 -8.98 2.45 7.25
C ASP A 47 -8.20 2.93 6.00
N GLU A 48 -7.62 4.13 6.05
CA GLU A 48 -6.99 4.78 4.90
C GLU A 48 -5.48 4.90 5.03
N PHE A 49 -4.78 4.80 3.90
CA PHE A 49 -3.33 4.92 3.78
C PHE A 49 -2.95 6.24 3.13
N TYR A 50 -2.24 7.08 3.85
CA TYR A 50 -1.80 8.41 3.40
C TYR A 50 -0.31 8.42 3.09
N PRO A 51 0.13 8.89 1.90
CA PRO A 51 1.55 9.01 1.59
C PRO A 51 2.27 9.88 2.62
N THR A 52 3.42 9.42 3.11
CA THR A 52 4.32 10.21 3.96
C THR A 52 5.23 11.09 3.11
N PRO A 53 6.04 11.99 3.70
CA PRO A 53 7.09 12.70 2.96
C PRO A 53 8.14 11.79 2.30
N TYR A 54 8.24 10.52 2.70
CA TYR A 54 9.21 9.55 2.21
C TYR A 54 8.66 8.66 1.08
N HIS A 55 7.38 8.79 0.74
CA HIS A 55 6.80 8.16 -0.43
C HIS A 55 7.43 8.73 -1.72
N PRO A 56 7.63 7.94 -2.80
CA PRO A 56 8.20 8.45 -4.06
C PRO A 56 7.46 9.65 -4.66
N ASP A 57 6.13 9.70 -4.51
CA ASP A 57 5.30 10.83 -4.95
C ASP A 57 5.30 12.04 -3.98
N GLY A 58 6.01 11.93 -2.86
CA GLY A 58 6.01 12.88 -1.75
C GLY A 58 4.74 12.85 -0.89
N LEU A 59 4.70 13.74 0.11
CA LEU A 59 3.57 13.91 1.01
C LEU A 59 2.30 14.33 0.25
N LYS A 60 1.17 13.67 0.52
CA LYS A 60 -0.16 14.06 0.00
C LYS A 60 -1.17 14.22 1.14
N PRO A 61 -2.11 15.17 1.00
CA PRO A 61 -3.19 15.34 1.98
C PRO A 61 -4.31 14.29 1.84
N THR A 62 -4.27 13.48 0.78
CA THR A 62 -5.30 12.49 0.43
C THR A 62 -4.79 11.06 0.55
N SER A 63 -5.70 10.13 0.84
CA SER A 63 -5.39 8.70 0.95
C SER A 63 -5.20 8.07 -0.43
N TYR A 64 -4.20 7.21 -0.58
CA TYR A 64 -3.94 6.45 -1.80
C TYR A 64 -4.63 5.09 -1.80
N PHE A 65 -4.75 4.49 -0.63
CA PHE A 65 -5.41 3.21 -0.48
C PHE A 65 -6.43 3.25 0.67
N ARG A 66 -7.39 2.32 0.62
CA ARG A 66 -8.31 2.01 1.72
C ARG A 66 -8.34 0.51 1.97
N MET A 67 -8.32 0.11 3.23
CA MET A 67 -8.47 -1.27 3.67
C MET A 67 -9.94 -1.58 3.98
N ARG A 68 -10.44 -2.70 3.46
CA ARG A 68 -11.77 -3.22 3.77
C ARG A 68 -11.76 -4.75 3.71
N GLY A 69 -12.15 -5.40 4.81
CA GLY A 69 -12.29 -6.87 4.85
C GLY A 69 -11.00 -7.63 4.55
N GLY A 70 -9.85 -7.16 5.04
CA GLY A 70 -8.55 -7.78 4.78
C GLY A 70 -8.00 -7.54 3.37
N GLN A 71 -8.64 -6.68 2.59
CA GLN A 71 -8.22 -6.31 1.24
C GLN A 71 -7.92 -4.81 1.18
N VAL A 72 -7.02 -4.41 0.29
CA VAL A 72 -6.55 -3.03 0.13
C VAL A 72 -6.82 -2.59 -1.30
N TYR A 73 -7.63 -1.56 -1.44
CA TYR A 73 -8.11 -1.00 -2.71
C TYR A 73 -7.48 0.36 -2.94
N THR A 74 -7.25 0.74 -4.20
CA THR A 74 -6.90 2.14 -4.50
C THR A 74 -8.10 3.05 -4.23
N THR A 75 -7.86 4.29 -3.84
CA THR A 75 -8.90 5.32 -3.78
C THR A 75 -8.95 6.10 -5.10
N GLN A 76 -9.91 7.03 -5.23
CA GLN A 76 -9.95 7.98 -6.33
C GLN A 76 -8.73 8.92 -6.41
N PHE A 77 -7.96 9.05 -5.33
CA PHE A 77 -6.78 9.93 -5.26
C PHE A 77 -5.47 9.18 -5.52
N HIS A 78 -5.52 7.86 -5.69
CA HIS A 78 -4.37 7.09 -6.13
C HIS A 78 -3.95 7.54 -7.55
N PRO A 79 -2.66 7.59 -7.90
CA PRO A 79 -2.21 8.00 -9.25
C PRO A 79 -2.78 7.14 -10.39
N ALA A 80 -3.08 5.86 -10.10
CA ALA A 80 -3.75 4.94 -11.04
C ALA A 80 -5.29 4.99 -11.01
N GLY A 81 -5.87 5.93 -10.25
CA GLY A 81 -7.31 6.08 -10.06
C GLY A 81 -7.94 4.99 -9.18
N LEU A 82 -9.26 5.10 -9.01
CA LEU A 82 -10.09 4.15 -8.27
C LEU A 82 -10.23 2.83 -9.04
N GLN A 83 -9.89 1.72 -8.39
CA GLN A 83 -10.00 0.37 -8.95
C GLN A 83 -11.02 -0.45 -8.17
N ALA A 84 -11.85 -1.21 -8.89
CA ALA A 84 -12.87 -2.06 -8.28
C ALA A 84 -12.31 -3.32 -7.60
N MET A 85 -11.12 -3.75 -8.01
CA MET A 85 -10.46 -4.94 -7.48
C MET A 85 -9.32 -4.56 -6.53
N PRO A 86 -9.06 -5.36 -5.49
CA PRO A 86 -8.04 -5.04 -4.51
C PRO A 86 -6.64 -5.24 -5.08
N TRP A 87 -5.75 -4.30 -4.81
CA TRP A 87 -4.35 -4.39 -5.21
C TRP A 87 -3.54 -5.23 -4.24
N PHE A 88 -3.87 -5.16 -2.95
CA PHE A 88 -3.23 -5.99 -1.94
C PHE A 88 -4.24 -6.72 -1.08
N GLU A 89 -3.78 -7.80 -0.48
CA GLU A 89 -4.47 -8.52 0.58
C GLU A 89 -3.59 -8.60 1.83
N VAL A 90 -4.24 -8.61 2.97
CA VAL A 90 -3.62 -8.75 4.27
C VAL A 90 -3.40 -10.23 4.55
N ARG A 91 -2.15 -10.59 4.87
CA ARG A 91 -1.78 -11.92 5.38
C ARG A 91 -0.77 -11.83 6.52
#